data_AF-A0A1G0IZJ4-F1
#
_entry.id   AF-A0A1G0IZJ4-F1
#
_cell.length_a   1.000
_cell.length_b   1.000
_cell.length_c   1.000
_cell.angle_alpha   90.00
_cell.angle_beta   90.00
_cell.angle_gamma   90.00
#
_symmetry.space_group_name_H-M   'P 1'
#
loop_
_entity.id
_entity.type
_entity.pdbx_description
1 polymer ?
#
loop_
_entity_poly.entity_id
_entity_poly.type
_entity_poly.pdbx_seq_one_letter_code
_entity_poly.pdbx_strand_id
1 'polypeptide(L)'
;MNLLKLFSLATSLLLFSQMAFAIQPAPKECPSLSKIKQGDFRTFLLGHSEKLDESMYQIYQINNFDTPQTWLFLTLAPGQTPAQAISFTITRLDTLNTPNPRLRHGVWECGYDDDTGAITIADDKGGFVAPSPEQAMSLLK
;
A
#
# COMPACT_ATOMS: atom_id res chain seq x y z
N MET A 1 18.20 15.51 55.73
CA MET A 1 19.19 15.83 54.68
C MET A 1 19.38 14.58 53.83
N ASN A 2 19.34 14.72 52.51
CA ASN A 2 19.09 13.71 51.49
C ASN A 2 20.02 12.48 51.51
N LEU A 3 19.45 11.27 51.54
CA LEU A 3 20.13 10.00 51.20
C LEU A 3 19.34 9.11 50.21
N LEU A 4 18.30 9.67 49.57
CA LEU A 4 17.38 8.92 48.67
C LEU A 4 17.49 9.33 47.19
N LYS A 5 18.61 9.93 46.76
CA LYS A 5 18.77 10.47 45.39
C LYS A 5 19.78 9.72 44.51
N LEU A 6 19.92 8.40 44.63
CA LEU A 6 20.90 7.66 43.81
C LEU A 6 20.37 6.47 43.00
N PHE A 7 19.07 6.18 43.01
CA PHE A 7 18.54 4.99 42.31
C PHE A 7 17.42 5.23 41.29
N SER A 8 17.28 6.44 40.72
CA SER A 8 16.29 6.68 39.66
C SER A 8 16.85 7.43 38.46
N LEU A 9 18.07 7.07 38.04
CA LEU A 9 18.67 7.53 36.78
C LEU A 9 18.95 6.38 35.81
N ALA A 10 18.09 5.36 35.82
CA ALA A 10 18.10 4.26 34.86
C ALA A 10 16.77 4.13 34.10
N THR A 11 15.94 5.18 34.14
CA THR A 11 14.71 5.27 33.36
C THR A 11 15.01 6.00 32.06
N SER A 12 14.77 5.33 30.93
CA SER A 12 14.60 5.90 29.57
C SER A 12 15.76 5.80 28.57
N LEU A 13 16.60 4.75 28.64
CA LEU A 13 17.53 4.43 27.53
C LEU A 13 17.18 3.13 26.78
N LEU A 14 15.94 2.66 26.92
CA LEU A 14 15.45 1.50 26.19
C LEU A 14 14.32 1.92 25.25
N LEU A 15 14.61 1.73 23.96
CA LEU A 15 13.67 1.40 22.90
C LEU A 15 12.95 2.56 22.21
N PHE A 16 13.69 3.59 21.79
CA PHE A 16 13.50 4.03 20.40
C PHE A 16 14.35 3.13 19.51
N SER A 17 13.95 1.86 19.36
CA SER A 17 14.29 1.11 18.16
C SER A 17 13.61 1.86 17.02
N GLN A 18 14.27 2.90 16.52
CA GLN A 18 13.98 3.46 15.23
C GLN A 18 14.01 2.25 14.30
N MET A 19 12.82 1.82 13.85
CA MET A 19 12.69 0.88 12.77
C MET A 19 13.34 1.59 11.59
N ALA A 20 14.65 1.47 11.49
CA ALA A 20 15.42 1.87 10.34
C ALA A 20 14.96 0.88 9.28
N PHE A 21 13.84 1.18 8.63
CA PHE A 21 13.46 0.52 7.41
C PHE A 21 14.66 0.69 6.51
N ALA A 22 15.38 -0.41 6.27
CA ALA A 22 16.47 -0.41 5.33
C ALA A 22 15.88 0.14 4.03
N ILE A 23 16.40 1.29 3.58
CA ILE A 23 15.95 1.89 2.32
C ILE A 23 16.24 0.85 1.26
N GLN A 24 15.19 0.17 0.80
CA GLN A 24 15.33 -0.90 -0.16
C GLN A 24 15.93 -0.34 -1.44
N PRO A 25 16.76 -1.13 -2.15
CA PRO A 25 17.15 -0.75 -3.49
C PRO A 25 15.89 -0.49 -4.32
N ALA A 26 15.97 0.52 -5.17
CA ALA A 26 14.86 0.89 -6.03
C ALA A 26 14.39 -0.31 -6.86
N PRO A 27 13.08 -0.64 -6.86
CA PRO A 27 12.53 -1.57 -7.82
C PRO A 27 12.87 -1.09 -9.23
N LYS A 28 13.20 -2.02 -10.11
CA LYS A 28 13.52 -1.69 -11.51
C LYS A 28 12.29 -1.30 -12.30
N GLU A 29 11.15 -1.91 -11.96
CA GLU A 29 9.88 -1.75 -12.64
C GLU A 29 8.73 -1.80 -11.64
N CYS A 30 7.64 -1.15 -12.01
CA CYS A 30 6.36 -1.30 -11.32
C CYS A 30 5.68 -2.61 -11.72
N PRO A 31 4.78 -3.15 -10.87
CA PRO A 31 3.89 -4.23 -11.27
C PRO A 31 3.23 -3.94 -12.62
N SER A 32 3.29 -4.89 -13.53
CA SER A 32 2.62 -4.68 -14.83
C SER A 32 1.11 -4.79 -14.68
N LEU A 33 0.38 -3.93 -15.41
CA LEU A 33 -1.09 -3.94 -15.43
C LEU A 33 -1.66 -5.29 -15.87
N SER A 34 -0.95 -6.02 -16.76
CA SER A 34 -1.34 -7.37 -17.18
C SER A 34 -1.29 -8.38 -16.02
N LYS A 35 -0.31 -8.27 -15.12
CA LYS A 35 -0.18 -9.14 -13.96
C LYS A 35 -1.20 -8.80 -12.87
N ILE A 36 -1.48 -7.51 -12.67
CA ILE A 36 -2.56 -7.07 -11.76
C ILE A 36 -3.91 -7.63 -12.21
N LYS A 37 -4.23 -7.54 -13.52
CA LYS A 37 -5.48 -8.08 -14.10
C LYS A 37 -5.66 -9.58 -13.90
N GLN A 38 -4.58 -10.35 -13.80
CA GLN A 38 -4.62 -11.81 -13.62
C GLN A 38 -4.80 -12.24 -12.16
N GLY A 39 -4.64 -11.32 -11.20
CA GLY A 39 -4.74 -11.63 -9.78
C GLY A 39 -6.18 -11.71 -9.25
N ASP A 40 -6.32 -12.24 -8.05
CA ASP A 40 -7.61 -12.30 -7.36
C ASP A 40 -7.88 -11.01 -6.57
N PHE A 41 -8.69 -10.12 -7.13
CA PHE A 41 -9.12 -8.92 -6.44
C PHE A 41 -9.90 -9.23 -5.16
N ARG A 42 -9.62 -8.46 -4.12
CA ARG A 42 -10.44 -8.34 -2.91
C ARG A 42 -11.13 -6.99 -2.89
N THR A 43 -12.25 -6.91 -2.20
CA THR A 43 -13.07 -5.69 -2.14
C THR A 43 -13.39 -5.32 -0.70
N PHE A 44 -13.39 -4.03 -0.42
CA PHE A 44 -13.92 -3.47 0.82
C PHE A 44 -14.92 -2.35 0.47
N LEU A 45 -16.12 -2.39 1.04
CA LEU A 45 -17.13 -1.35 0.82
C LEU A 45 -16.77 -0.10 1.62
N LEU A 46 -16.59 1.03 0.95
CA LEU A 46 -16.34 2.31 1.59
C LEU A 46 -17.63 3.05 1.96
N GLY A 47 -18.70 2.81 1.20
CA GLY A 47 -20.01 3.42 1.43
C GLY A 47 -20.78 3.62 0.13
N HIS A 48 -21.92 4.31 0.22
CA HIS A 48 -22.73 4.69 -0.92
C HIS A 48 -22.38 6.13 -1.36
N SER A 49 -22.23 6.33 -2.66
CA SER A 49 -21.98 7.64 -3.28
C SER A 49 -23.28 8.18 -3.86
N GLU A 50 -23.87 9.17 -3.18
CA GLU A 50 -25.10 9.84 -3.63
C GLU A 50 -24.93 10.51 -5.00
N LYS A 51 -23.71 10.94 -5.35
CA LYS A 51 -23.41 11.57 -6.64
C LYS A 51 -23.49 10.58 -7.81
N LEU A 52 -23.12 9.31 -7.57
CA LEU A 52 -23.07 8.27 -8.60
C LEU A 52 -24.28 7.34 -8.54
N ASP A 53 -25.11 7.43 -7.49
CA ASP A 53 -26.17 6.47 -7.17
C ASP A 53 -25.62 5.01 -7.10
N GLU A 54 -24.38 4.86 -6.66
CA GLU A 54 -23.63 3.60 -6.63
C GLU A 54 -22.83 3.45 -5.34
N SER A 55 -22.47 2.21 -4.99
CA SER A 55 -21.53 1.97 -3.89
C SER A 55 -20.10 2.18 -4.36
N MET A 56 -19.26 2.74 -3.48
CA MET A 56 -17.82 2.87 -3.70
C MET A 56 -17.10 1.75 -3.00
N TYR A 57 -16.28 1.02 -3.76
CA TYR A 57 -15.43 -0.04 -3.26
C TYR A 57 -13.97 0.34 -3.34
N GLN A 58 -13.21 -0.04 -2.32
CA GLN A 58 -11.77 -0.19 -2.43
C GLN A 58 -11.47 -1.59 -2.94
N ILE A 59 -10.79 -1.65 -4.08
CA ILE A 59 -10.37 -2.90 -4.72
C ILE A 59 -8.88 -3.05 -4.50
N TYR A 60 -8.43 -4.21 -4.03
CA TYR A 60 -7.02 -4.41 -3.70
C TYR A 60 -6.52 -5.82 -3.96
N GLN A 61 -5.20 -5.94 -4.10
CA GLN A 61 -4.47 -7.19 -4.24
C GLN A 61 -3.13 -7.08 -3.51
N ILE A 62 -2.70 -8.18 -2.90
CA ILE A 62 -1.35 -8.32 -2.37
C ILE A 62 -0.67 -9.43 -3.13
N ASN A 63 0.37 -9.10 -3.89
CA ASN A 63 1.11 -10.06 -4.71
C ASN A 63 2.49 -9.50 -5.06
N ASN A 64 3.39 -10.34 -5.56
CA ASN A 64 4.66 -9.91 -6.12
C ASN A 64 4.54 -9.44 -7.58
N PHE A 65 3.48 -9.82 -8.30
CA PHE A 65 3.23 -9.45 -9.70
C PHE A 65 4.40 -9.74 -10.64
N ASP A 66 5.10 -10.86 -10.42
CA ASP A 66 6.34 -11.25 -11.09
C ASP A 66 7.53 -10.29 -10.88
N THR A 67 7.45 -9.40 -9.89
CA THR A 67 8.57 -8.59 -9.42
C THR A 67 9.24 -9.25 -8.20
N PRO A 68 10.48 -8.85 -7.84
CA PRO A 68 11.12 -9.35 -6.62
C PRO A 68 10.41 -8.95 -5.33
N GLN A 69 9.80 -7.77 -5.28
CA GLN A 69 9.13 -7.23 -4.09
C GLN A 69 7.67 -7.68 -4.00
N THR A 70 7.12 -7.68 -2.78
CA THR A 70 5.66 -7.81 -2.60
C THR A 70 5.01 -6.43 -2.59
N TRP A 71 3.93 -6.29 -3.35
CA TRP A 71 3.19 -5.06 -3.53
C TRP A 71 1.76 -5.18 -3.01
N LEU A 72 1.25 -4.09 -2.46
CA LEU A 72 -0.17 -3.85 -2.27
C LEU A 72 -0.65 -2.95 -3.41
N PHE A 73 -1.44 -3.50 -4.33
CA PHE A 73 -2.17 -2.76 -5.34
C PHE A 73 -3.54 -2.33 -4.79
N LEU A 74 -3.94 -1.09 -5.06
CA LEU A 74 -5.20 -0.49 -4.59
C LEU A 74 -5.80 0.39 -5.70
N THR A 75 -7.12 0.36 -5.83
CA THR A 75 -7.90 1.32 -6.62
C THR A 75 -9.27 1.57 -6.02
N LEU A 76 -9.86 2.71 -6.33
CA LEU A 76 -11.27 2.98 -6.09
C LEU A 76 -12.10 2.62 -7.32
N ALA A 77 -13.23 1.95 -7.10
CA ALA A 77 -14.15 1.59 -8.18
C ALA A 77 -15.61 1.67 -7.70
N PRO A 78 -16.50 2.26 -8.50
CA PRO A 78 -17.92 2.26 -8.19
C PRO A 78 -18.59 0.95 -8.64
N GLY A 79 -19.77 0.65 -8.09
CA GLY A 79 -20.64 -0.43 -8.55
C GLY A 79 -21.78 -0.71 -7.59
N GLN A 80 -22.81 -1.44 -8.03
CA GLN A 80 -23.89 -1.93 -7.16
C GLN A 80 -23.50 -3.20 -6.40
N THR A 81 -22.48 -3.92 -6.91
CA THR A 81 -21.95 -5.15 -6.31
C THR A 81 -20.44 -5.19 -6.38
N PRO A 82 -19.76 -5.99 -5.53
CA PRO A 82 -18.32 -6.20 -5.62
C PRO A 82 -17.86 -6.69 -7.00
N ALA A 83 -18.63 -7.58 -7.64
CA ALA A 83 -18.28 -8.12 -8.96
C ALA A 83 -18.30 -7.04 -10.05
N GLN A 84 -19.26 -6.11 -10.00
CA GLN A 84 -19.30 -4.97 -10.92
C GLN A 84 -18.11 -4.03 -10.70
N ALA A 85 -17.76 -3.73 -9.45
CA ALA A 85 -16.60 -2.88 -9.15
C ALA A 85 -15.26 -3.51 -9.59
N ILE A 86 -15.14 -4.84 -9.46
CA ILE A 86 -14.00 -5.58 -10.02
C ILE A 86 -14.00 -5.51 -11.55
N SER A 87 -15.14 -5.72 -12.20
CA SER A 87 -15.24 -5.64 -13.66
C SER A 87 -14.90 -4.24 -14.19
N PHE A 88 -15.34 -3.19 -13.50
CA PHE A 88 -14.96 -1.81 -13.77
C PHE A 88 -13.45 -1.63 -13.64
N THR A 89 -12.85 -2.13 -12.57
CA THR A 89 -11.40 -2.08 -12.33
C THR A 89 -10.61 -2.73 -13.46
N ILE A 90 -10.98 -3.95 -13.86
CA ILE A 90 -10.31 -4.66 -14.96
C ILE A 90 -10.35 -3.84 -16.25
N THR A 91 -11.51 -3.25 -16.56
CA THR A 91 -11.69 -2.39 -17.74
C THR A 91 -10.86 -1.11 -17.63
N ARG A 92 -10.81 -0.47 -16.45
CA ARG A 92 -9.99 0.73 -16.23
C ARG A 92 -8.50 0.45 -16.42
N LEU A 93 -8.01 -0.70 -15.95
CA LEU A 93 -6.61 -1.11 -16.09
C LEU A 93 -6.15 -1.22 -17.55
N ASP A 94 -7.06 -1.43 -18.51
CA ASP A 94 -6.72 -1.44 -19.95
C ASP A 94 -6.39 -0.05 -20.51
N THR A 95 -6.79 1.01 -19.80
CA THR A 95 -6.60 2.42 -20.23
C THR A 95 -5.37 3.08 -19.62
N LEU A 96 -4.72 2.39 -18.68
CA LEU A 96 -3.60 2.92 -17.91
C LEU A 96 -2.25 2.52 -18.51
N ASN A 97 -1.21 3.26 -18.14
CA ASN A 97 0.16 2.93 -18.47
C ASN A 97 0.91 2.51 -17.20
N THR A 98 1.82 1.55 -17.32
CA THR A 98 2.71 1.18 -16.22
C THR A 98 3.72 2.33 -15.97
N PRO A 99 3.77 2.91 -14.77
CA PRO A 99 4.69 4.00 -14.45
C PRO A 99 6.09 3.49 -14.09
N ASN A 100 7.01 4.41 -13.87
CA ASN A 100 8.27 4.12 -13.19
C ASN A 100 8.08 4.16 -11.66
N PRO A 101 8.78 3.31 -10.89
CA PRO A 101 8.77 3.37 -9.43
C PRO A 101 9.28 4.73 -8.93
N ARG A 102 8.63 5.26 -7.89
CA ARG A 102 9.05 6.50 -7.22
C ARG A 102 9.10 6.30 -5.71
N LEU A 103 10.08 6.91 -5.05
CA LEU A 103 10.19 6.86 -3.60
C LEU A 103 9.32 7.97 -3.00
N ARG A 104 8.33 7.59 -2.19
CA ARG A 104 7.46 8.53 -1.47
C ARG A 104 7.27 8.04 -0.04
N HIS A 105 7.41 8.94 0.94
CA HIS A 105 7.21 8.60 2.36
C HIS A 105 8.00 7.38 2.87
N GLY A 106 9.20 7.14 2.31
CA GLY A 106 10.06 6.02 2.70
C GLY A 106 9.68 4.66 2.08
N VAL A 107 8.67 4.61 1.22
CA VAL A 107 8.28 3.40 0.48
C VAL A 107 8.34 3.62 -1.03
N TRP A 108 8.54 2.54 -1.78
CA TRP A 108 8.45 2.59 -3.23
C TRP A 108 7.00 2.45 -3.65
N GLU A 109 6.56 3.37 -4.50
CA GLU A 109 5.20 3.40 -5.03
C GLU A 109 5.16 3.53 -6.55
N CYS A 110 4.04 3.12 -7.11
CA CYS A 110 3.70 3.14 -8.51
C CYS A 110 2.30 3.72 -8.65
N GLY A 111 2.20 5.02 -8.95
CA GLY A 111 0.91 5.67 -9.22
C GLY A 111 0.54 5.52 -10.69
N TYR A 112 -0.46 4.71 -11.00
CA TYR A 112 -0.95 4.50 -12.36
C TYR A 112 -1.90 5.63 -12.80
N ASP A 113 -2.68 6.16 -11.84
CA ASP A 113 -3.43 7.41 -11.92
C ASP A 113 -3.67 7.97 -10.50
N ASP A 114 -4.57 8.95 -10.36
CA ASP A 114 -4.87 9.61 -9.08
C ASP A 114 -5.56 8.67 -8.06
N ASP A 115 -6.30 7.65 -8.51
CA ASP A 115 -7.04 6.72 -7.64
C ASP A 115 -6.42 5.32 -7.59
N THR A 116 -5.42 5.05 -8.43
CA THR A 116 -4.89 3.72 -8.72
C THR A 116 -3.40 3.68 -8.46
N GLY A 117 -2.98 2.84 -7.52
CA GLY A 117 -1.58 2.77 -7.12
C GLY A 117 -1.15 1.40 -6.62
N ALA A 118 0.16 1.18 -6.58
CA ALA A 118 0.77 0.07 -5.85
C ALA A 118 1.90 0.56 -4.95
N ILE A 119 2.08 -0.05 -3.78
CA ILE A 119 3.15 0.25 -2.83
C ILE A 119 3.87 -1.03 -2.40
N THR A 120 5.20 -0.97 -2.21
CA THR A 120 5.96 -2.10 -1.68
C THR A 120 5.62 -2.34 -0.21
N ILE A 121 5.25 -3.56 0.15
CA ILE A 121 4.99 -3.96 1.54
C ILE A 121 6.05 -4.94 2.09
N ALA A 122 6.80 -5.62 1.24
CA ALA A 122 7.96 -6.44 1.63
C ALA A 122 9.08 -6.43 0.57
N ASP A 123 10.36 -6.55 0.99
CA ASP A 123 11.53 -6.70 0.07
C ASP A 123 11.53 -8.05 -0.66
N ASP A 124 12.49 -8.18 -1.56
CA ASP A 124 12.96 -9.42 -2.16
C ASP A 124 13.40 -10.52 -1.17
N LYS A 125 13.55 -10.20 0.13
CA LYS A 125 13.82 -11.19 1.19
C LYS A 125 12.60 -11.48 2.06
N GLY A 126 11.45 -10.88 1.76
CA GLY A 126 10.21 -11.03 2.54
C GLY A 126 10.16 -10.24 3.85
N GLY A 127 11.13 -9.36 4.10
CA GLY A 127 11.13 -8.40 5.20
C GLY A 127 10.13 -7.28 4.93
N PHE A 128 9.27 -6.99 5.90
CA PHE A 128 8.27 -5.92 5.79
C PHE A 128 8.92 -4.54 5.71
N VAL A 129 8.45 -3.71 4.77
CA VAL A 129 8.99 -2.35 4.54
C VAL A 129 7.97 -1.26 4.36
N ALA A 130 6.69 -1.60 4.29
CA ALA A 130 5.65 -0.60 4.49
C ALA A 130 5.46 -0.35 6.00
N PRO A 131 5.08 0.88 6.39
CA PRO A 131 4.35 1.08 7.63
C PRO A 131 3.03 0.28 7.58
N SER A 132 2.32 0.07 8.70
CA SER A 132 1.16 -0.85 8.77
C SER A 132 0.15 -0.61 7.63
N PRO A 133 -0.69 -1.58 7.22
CA PRO A 133 -1.68 -1.39 6.15
C PRO A 133 -2.51 -0.10 6.28
N GLU A 134 -2.85 0.31 7.51
CA GLU A 134 -3.56 1.56 7.79
C GLU A 134 -2.71 2.81 7.49
N GLN A 135 -1.41 2.76 7.78
CA GLN A 135 -0.46 3.81 7.44
C GLN A 135 -0.26 3.85 5.92
N ALA A 136 -0.06 2.70 5.27
CA ALA A 136 -0.02 2.55 3.82
C ALA A 136 -1.24 3.17 3.10
N MET A 137 -2.44 2.92 3.61
CA MET A 137 -3.68 3.51 3.08
C MET A 137 -3.75 5.04 3.23
N SER A 138 -3.12 5.62 4.25
CA SER A 138 -3.07 7.07 4.43
C SER A 138 -2.09 7.79 3.49
N LEU A 139 -1.11 7.05 2.95
CA LEU A 139 -0.07 7.59 2.05
C LEU A 139 -0.51 7.67 0.57
N LEU A 140 -1.61 7.02 0.22
CA LEU A 140 -2.20 7.01 -1.13
C LEU A 140 -3.25 8.12 -1.34
N LYS A 141 -3.26 9.14 -0.46
CA LYS A 141 -4.08 10.36 -0.60
C LYS A 141 -3.28 11.51 -1.20
#